data_AF-A0A7S2RAJ6-F1
#
_entry.id   AF-A0A7S2RAJ6-F1
#
_cell.length_a   1.000
_cell.length_b   1.000
_cell.length_c   1.000
_cell.angle_alpha   90.00
_cell.angle_beta   90.00
_cell.angle_gamma   90.00
#
_symmetry.space_group_name_H-M   'P 1'
#
loop_
_entity.id
_entity.type
_entity.pdbx_description
1 polymer ?
#
loop_
_entity_poly.entity_id
_entity_poly.type
_entity_poly.pdbx_seq_one_letter_code
_entity_poly.pdbx_strand_id
1 'polypeptide(L)'
;MKKECEDDLAEAVPLLEDAMKALNTLKPGDITEVKAMKTPPSGVVLVMSAVCQMMGVKAEKIKDPNDPTKKIEDYWGPAKKHLLGDSKFLQKLKDYDKDNISEKVIA
;
A
#
# COMPACT_ATOMS: atom_id res chain seq x y z
N MET A 1 -13.91 -28.93 4.36
CA MET A 1 -13.64 -28.37 3.01
C MET A 1 -14.69 -27.38 2.53
N LYS A 2 -15.89 -27.76 2.05
CA LYS A 2 -16.86 -26.73 1.56
C LYS A 2 -17.27 -25.70 2.62
N LYS A 3 -17.60 -26.18 3.82
CA LYS A 3 -18.06 -25.33 4.93
C LYS A 3 -16.97 -24.40 5.45
N GLU A 4 -15.73 -24.88 5.57
CA GLU A 4 -14.57 -24.05 5.97
C GLU A 4 -14.27 -22.96 4.94
N CYS A 5 -14.33 -23.26 3.64
CA CYS A 5 -14.17 -22.21 2.61
C CYS A 5 -15.30 -21.18 2.61
N GLU A 6 -16.54 -21.60 2.92
CA GLU A 6 -17.68 -20.69 3.05
C GLU A 6 -17.57 -19.81 4.30
N ASP A 7 -17.07 -20.36 5.41
CA ASP A 7 -16.85 -19.64 6.67
C ASP A 7 -15.71 -18.61 6.55
N ASP A 8 -14.57 -19.00 5.96
CA ASP A 8 -13.44 -18.08 5.70
C ASP A 8 -13.85 -16.94 4.74
N LEU A 9 -14.65 -17.27 3.72
CA LEU A 9 -15.19 -16.28 2.80
C LEU A 9 -16.14 -15.31 3.53
N ALA A 10 -17.00 -15.83 4.42
CA ALA A 10 -17.92 -15.02 5.20
C ALA A 10 -17.20 -14.04 6.14
N GLU A 11 -16.00 -14.38 6.63
CA GLU A 11 -15.17 -13.48 7.43
C GLU A 11 -14.43 -12.43 6.57
N ALA A 12 -13.97 -12.80 5.38
CA ALA A 12 -13.23 -11.89 4.50
C ALA A 12 -14.11 -10.80 3.85
N VAL A 13 -15.37 -11.10 3.54
CA VAL A 13 -16.32 -10.15 2.92
C VAL A 13 -16.51 -8.87 3.74
N PRO A 14 -16.84 -8.89 5.05
CA PRO A 14 -17.03 -7.67 5.83
C PRO A 14 -15.74 -6.86 5.96
N LEU A 15 -14.59 -7.52 6.08
CA LEU A 15 -13.29 -6.83 6.12
C LEU A 15 -13.01 -6.08 4.81
N LEU A 16 -13.35 -6.70 3.67
CA LEU A 16 -13.21 -6.06 2.36
C LEU A 16 -14.16 -4.86 2.20
N GLU A 17 -15.41 -5.00 2.63
CA GLU A 17 -16.38 -3.90 2.58
C GLU A 17 -15.93 -2.72 3.45
N ASP A 18 -15.42 -2.99 4.65
CA ASP A 18 -14.93 -1.96 5.56
C ASP A 18 -13.68 -1.26 5.02
N ALA A 19 -12.77 -2.00 4.39
CA ALA A 19 -11.64 -1.41 3.66
C ALA A 19 -12.11 -0.50 2.51
N MET A 20 -13.11 -0.92 1.74
CA MET A 20 -13.71 -0.10 0.68
C MET A 20 -14.39 1.16 1.24
N LYS A 21 -15.10 1.05 2.36
CA LYS A 21 -15.69 2.22 3.05
C LYS A 21 -14.60 3.18 3.50
N ALA A 22 -13.53 2.69 4.12
CA ALA A 22 -12.40 3.52 4.54
C ALA A 22 -11.76 4.25 3.33
N LEU A 23 -11.52 3.55 2.22
CA LEU A 23 -11.02 4.17 0.99
C LEU A 23 -11.96 5.25 0.42
N ASN A 24 -13.26 5.12 0.62
CA ASN A 24 -14.24 6.13 0.20
C ASN A 24 -14.26 7.37 1.12
N THR A 25 -13.70 7.29 2.32
CA THR A 25 -13.56 8.47 3.20
C THR A 25 -12.35 9.35 2.84
N LEU A 26 -11.36 8.79 2.15
CA LEU A 26 -10.13 9.50 1.77
C LEU A 26 -10.38 10.52 0.66
N LYS A 27 -9.85 11.73 0.87
CA LYS A 27 -9.87 12.82 -0.10
C LYS A 27 -8.49 13.01 -0.72
N PRO A 28 -8.42 13.62 -1.93
CA PRO A 28 -7.14 13.98 -2.54
C PRO A 28 -6.25 14.88 -1.66
N GLY A 29 -6.86 15.69 -0.79
CA GLY A 29 -6.15 16.52 0.19
C GLY A 29 -5.36 15.69 1.21
N ASP A 30 -5.96 14.60 1.71
CA ASP A 30 -5.32 13.72 2.70
C ASP A 30 -4.08 13.03 2.10
N ILE A 31 -4.14 12.64 0.83
CA ILE A 31 -2.99 12.09 0.09
C ILE A 31 -1.88 13.13 -0.08
N THR A 32 -2.26 14.39 -0.31
CA THR A 32 -1.30 15.50 -0.44
C THR A 32 -0.59 15.76 0.88
N GLU A 33 -1.30 15.67 2.01
CA GLU A 33 -0.71 15.80 3.35
C GLU A 33 0.30 14.69 3.62
N VAL A 34 -0.06 13.42 3.34
CA VAL A 34 0.84 12.28 3.48
C VAL A 34 2.08 12.45 2.59
N LYS A 35 1.92 12.92 1.36
CA LYS A 35 3.03 13.20 0.44
C LYS A 35 3.99 14.28 0.96
N ALA A 36 3.48 15.28 1.67
CA ALA A 36 4.27 16.39 2.20
C ALA A 36 5.17 15.98 3.38
N MET A 37 4.95 14.81 3.97
CA MET A 37 5.76 14.29 5.07
C MET A 37 7.19 14.01 4.61
N LYS A 38 8.15 14.77 5.16
CA LYS A 38 9.59 14.50 4.95
C LYS A 38 10.00 13.19 5.62
N THR A 39 9.54 13.00 6.86
CA THR A 39 9.78 11.81 7.68
C THR A 39 8.43 11.24 8.12
N PRO A 40 7.81 10.34 7.33
CA PRO A 40 6.54 9.72 7.68
C PRO A 40 6.66 8.85 8.94
N PRO A 41 5.58 8.69 9.73
CA PRO A 41 5.52 7.70 10.80
C PRO A 41 5.74 6.28 10.28
N SER A 42 6.28 5.39 11.13
CA SER A 42 6.59 4.01 10.76
C SER A 42 5.39 3.25 10.17
N GLY A 43 4.19 3.45 10.73
CA GLY A 43 2.96 2.84 10.21
C GLY A 43 2.65 3.27 8.77
N VAL A 44 2.88 4.54 8.44
CA VAL A 44 2.67 5.06 7.06
C VAL A 44 3.70 4.46 6.10
N VAL A 45 4.95 4.33 6.53
CA VAL A 45 6.01 3.68 5.73
C VAL A 45 5.67 2.22 5.46
N LEU A 46 5.21 1.50 6.48
CA LEU A 46 4.85 0.09 6.36
C LEU A 46 3.70 -0.12 5.38
N VAL A 47 2.60 0.63 5.57
CA VAL A 47 1.44 0.56 4.68
C VAL A 47 1.83 0.92 3.24
N MET A 48 2.60 2.00 3.05
CA MET A 48 3.00 2.39 1.70
C MET A 48 3.99 1.43 1.05
N SER A 49 4.82 0.74 1.82
CA SER A 49 5.67 -0.35 1.30
C SER A 49 4.82 -1.50 0.77
N ALA A 50 3.79 -1.91 1.51
CA ALA A 50 2.85 -2.94 1.07
C ALA A 50 2.10 -2.51 -0.19
N VAL A 51 1.59 -1.27 -0.23
CA VAL A 51 0.90 -0.74 -1.42
C VAL A 51 1.84 -0.66 -2.62
N CYS A 52 3.11 -0.29 -2.42
CA CYS A 52 4.12 -0.34 -3.49
C CYS A 52 4.27 -1.74 -4.06
N GLN A 53 4.34 -2.77 -3.23
CA GLN A 53 4.45 -4.16 -3.68
C GLN A 53 3.19 -4.60 -4.44
N MET A 54 2.00 -4.27 -3.94
CA MET A 54 0.73 -4.53 -4.62
C MET A 54 0.63 -3.85 -5.98
N MET A 55 1.12 -2.61 -6.09
CA MET A 55 1.08 -1.79 -7.30
C MET A 55 2.31 -1.96 -8.20
N GLY A 56 3.21 -2.89 -7.88
CA GLY A 56 4.42 -3.19 -8.68
C GLY A 56 5.48 -2.08 -8.67
N VAL A 57 5.47 -1.19 -7.68
CA VAL A 57 6.48 -0.15 -7.50
C VAL A 57 7.70 -0.74 -6.79
N LYS A 58 8.84 -0.72 -7.47
CA LYS A 58 10.11 -1.24 -6.94
C LYS A 58 10.73 -0.29 -5.93
N ALA A 59 11.37 -0.85 -4.91
CA ALA A 59 12.20 -0.09 -3.99
C ALA A 59 13.45 0.46 -4.66
N GLU A 60 13.95 1.57 -4.12
CA GLU A 60 15.26 2.13 -4.44
C GLU A 60 16.27 1.76 -3.36
N LYS A 61 17.49 1.40 -3.76
CA LYS A 61 18.57 1.15 -2.79
C LYS A 61 19.20 2.47 -2.35
N ILE A 62 18.97 2.85 -1.10
CA ILE A 62 19.55 4.05 -0.48
C ILE A 62 20.54 3.67 0.61
N LYS A 63 21.36 4.62 1.06
CA LYS A 63 22.17 4.42 2.28
C LYS A 63 21.25 4.41 3.50
N ASP A 64 21.51 3.54 4.47
CA ASP A 64 20.73 3.52 5.71
C ASP A 64 20.88 4.88 6.42
N PRO A 65 19.77 5.57 6.73
CA PRO A 65 19.81 6.83 7.49
C PRO A 65 20.47 6.71 8.86
N ASN A 66 20.46 5.51 9.46
CA ASN A 66 21.03 5.22 10.76
C ASN A 66 22.47 4.67 10.68
N ASP A 67 22.84 4.08 9.53
CA ASP A 67 24.16 3.49 9.30
C ASP A 67 24.64 3.71 7.85
N PRO A 68 25.38 4.80 7.58
CA PRO A 68 25.82 5.15 6.23
C PRO A 68 26.69 4.09 5.52
N THR A 69 27.17 3.09 6.24
CA THR A 69 27.94 1.96 5.68
C THR A 69 27.06 0.89 5.04
N LYS A 70 25.76 0.87 5.39
CA LYS A 70 24.77 -0.09 4.90
C LYS A 70 23.89 0.53 3.82
N LYS A 71 23.34 -0.34 2.97
CA LYS A 71 22.29 0.03 2.00
C LYS A 71 21.00 -0.69 2.36
N ILE A 72 19.90 0.03 2.30
CA ILE A 72 18.54 -0.47 2.57
C ILE A 72 17.65 -0.26 1.34
N GLU A 73 16.58 -1.05 1.26
CA GLU A 73 15.54 -0.87 0.26
C GLU A 73 14.52 0.15 0.79
N ASP A 74 14.41 1.28 0.09
CA ASP A 74 13.45 2.33 0.39
C ASP A 74 12.29 2.27 -0.60
N TYR A 75 11.10 2.09 -0.03
CA TYR A 75 9.85 2.18 -0.77
C TYR A 75 9.22 3.58 -0.69
N TRP A 76 9.66 4.45 0.24
CA TRP A 76 9.02 5.76 0.46
C TRP A 76 9.30 6.76 -0.67
N GLY A 77 10.54 6.85 -1.13
CA GLY A 77 10.91 7.66 -2.30
C GLY A 77 10.08 7.29 -3.54
N PRO A 78 10.09 6.02 -3.95
CA PRO A 78 9.25 5.51 -5.05
C PRO A 78 7.75 5.72 -4.81
N ALA A 79 7.23 5.44 -3.61
CA ALA A 79 5.83 5.64 -3.25
C ALA A 79 5.39 7.10 -3.46
N LYS A 80 6.18 8.06 -2.95
CA LYS A 80 5.89 9.49 -3.12
C LYS A 80 5.83 9.92 -4.58
N LYS A 81 6.70 9.35 -5.42
CA LYS A 81 6.82 9.73 -6.83
C LYS A 81 5.74 9.06 -7.69
N HIS A 82 5.53 7.77 -7.52
CA HIS A 82 4.74 6.94 -8.43
C HIS A 82 3.30 6.70 -7.96
N LEU A 83 3.05 6.76 -6.66
CA LEU A 83 1.74 6.54 -6.06
C LEU A 83 1.13 7.85 -5.56
N LEU A 84 1.71 8.45 -4.52
CA LEU A 84 1.15 9.67 -3.90
C LEU A 84 1.21 10.89 -4.83
N GLY A 85 2.08 10.86 -5.84
CA GLY A 85 2.15 11.85 -6.90
C GLY A 85 1.09 11.70 -7.99
N ASP A 86 0.41 10.55 -8.06
CA ASP A 86 -0.59 10.26 -9.07
C ASP A 86 -1.98 10.73 -8.63
N SER A 87 -2.55 11.67 -9.39
CA SER A 87 -3.92 12.16 -9.20
C SER A 87 -4.99 11.06 -9.22
N LYS A 88 -4.71 9.92 -9.89
CA LYS A 88 -5.61 8.77 -9.99
C LYS A 88 -5.33 7.69 -8.95
N PHE A 89 -4.42 7.90 -8.00
CA PHE A 89 -4.00 6.88 -7.03
C PHE A 89 -5.17 6.29 -6.23
N LEU A 90 -6.04 7.13 -5.67
CA LEU A 90 -7.22 6.67 -4.93
C LEU A 90 -8.16 5.83 -5.81
N GLN A 91 -8.29 6.20 -7.09
CA GLN A 91 -9.11 5.44 -8.03
C GLN A 91 -8.47 4.08 -8.33
N LYS A 92 -7.15 4.05 -8.57
CA LYS A 92 -6.38 2.81 -8.78
C LYS A 92 -6.45 1.85 -7.59
N LEU A 93 -6.52 2.36 -6.36
CA LEU A 93 -6.71 1.53 -5.17
C LEU A 93 -8.10 0.88 -5.14
N LYS A 94 -9.15 1.61 -5.52
CA LYS A 94 -10.53 1.08 -5.57
C LYS A 94 -10.72 0.08 -6.71
N ASP A 95 -10.06 0.33 -7.84
CA ASP A 95 -10.13 -0.50 -9.04
C ASP A 95 -9.08 -1.62 -9.05
N TYR A 96 -8.33 -1.81 -7.95
CA TYR A 96 -7.28 -2.81 -7.89
C TYR A 96 -7.86 -4.21 -8.12
N ASP A 97 -7.24 -4.96 -9.03
CA ASP A 97 -7.64 -6.31 -9.39
C ASP A 97 -7.25 -7.29 -8.28
N LYS A 98 -8.14 -7.40 -7.30
CA LYS A 98 -8.01 -8.26 -6.12
C LYS A 98 -8.10 -9.76 -6.44
N ASP A 99 -8.60 -10.12 -7.61
CA ASP A 99 -8.78 -11.52 -8.01
C ASP A 99 -7.53 -12.08 -8.70
N ASN A 100 -6.59 -11.20 -9.09
CA ASN A 100 -5.37 -11.57 -9.81
C ASN A 100 -4.10 -10.99 -9.15
N ILE A 101 -3.97 -11.21 -7.85
CA ILE A 101 -2.78 -10.81 -7.10
C ILE A 101 -1.73 -11.92 -7.25
N SER A 102 -0.55 -11.58 -7.76
CA SER A 102 0.57 -12.53 -7.89
C SER A 102 0.98 -13.07 -6.52
N GLU A 103 1.26 -14.37 -6.41
CA GLU A 103 1.77 -15.01 -5.17
C GLU A 103 2.99 -14.27 -4.59
N LYS A 104 3.83 -13.63 -5.42
CA LYS A 104 4.98 -12.83 -4.97
C LYS A 104 4.63 -11.58 -4.17
N VAL A 105 3.36 -11.16 -4.19
CA VAL A 105 2.83 -10.03 -3.43
C VAL A 105 2.18 -10.50 -2.12
N ILE A 106 1.69 -11.75 -2.10
CA ILE A 106 0.96 -12.34 -0.97
C ILE A 106 1.89 -13.12 -0.02
N ALA A 107 2.99 -13.67 -0.54
CA ALA A 107 3.95 -14.49 0.17
C ALA A 107 4.96 -13.71 1.01
#